data_AF-A0A937W696-F1
#
_entry.id   AF-A0A937W696-F1
#
_cell.length_a   1.000
_cell.length_b   1.000
_cell.length_c   1.000
_cell.angle_alpha   90.00
_cell.angle_beta   90.00
_cell.angle_gamma   90.00
#
_symmetry.space_group_name_H-M   'P 1'
#
loop_
_entity.id
_entity.type
_entity.pdbx_description
1 polymer ?
#
loop_
_entity_poly.entity_id
_entity_poly.type
_entity_poly.pdbx_seq_one_letter_code
_entity_poly.pdbx_strand_id
1 'polypeptide(L)'
;MAYAQNRPTYPGRGGHLAIRQCDYALCWQQALCAGGYTFLEYMSQDRFLLCSDGLHNYLTDEKTLAQLSGQQPLETFVTACIDLANTGGGRDNITAIAVEVEAVSRSAGEAGVSVTRKVEALKRIRLFSLCDTQELVKILNIVHVRSYEAGDVLIAEDTVGNDFFILVGGRVSVSTKGQRLVTLGPGAPFGETALLERTTRSATVRALEPTKVMLIHGDDFYTMLEQQPTMAVKLLRSFVLALHQRLRAANTELIAARGALTTMSQEMHLAPEHTPSPC
;
A
#
# COMPACT_ATOMS: atom_id res chain seq x y z
N MET A 1 -19.34 -0.49 -17.21
CA MET A 1 -18.58 0.45 -18.07
C MET A 1 -19.23 0.43 -19.45
N ALA A 2 -19.66 1.59 -19.95
CA ALA A 2 -20.28 1.71 -21.28
C ALA A 2 -19.41 2.58 -22.20
N TYR A 3 -19.30 2.17 -23.46
CA TYR A 3 -18.46 2.81 -24.48
C TYR A 3 -19.25 2.99 -25.76
N ALA A 4 -19.21 4.20 -26.32
CA ALA A 4 -19.74 4.44 -27.66
C ALA A 4 -18.88 5.48 -28.39
N GLN A 5 -18.81 5.33 -29.71
CA GLN A 5 -17.99 6.15 -30.58
C GLN A 5 -18.76 6.47 -31.86
N ASN A 6 -18.80 7.76 -32.22
CA ASN A 6 -19.27 8.21 -33.53
C ASN A 6 -18.07 8.76 -34.32
N ARG A 7 -17.75 8.14 -35.46
CA ARG A 7 -16.65 8.54 -36.35
C ARG A 7 -17.18 8.92 -37.74
N PRO A 8 -17.42 10.20 -38.03
CA PRO A 8 -17.44 10.66 -39.41
C PRO A 8 -16.03 10.50 -40.03
N THR A 9 -15.94 9.86 -41.20
CA THR A 9 -14.67 9.59 -41.88
C THR A 9 -14.05 10.88 -42.42
N TYR A 10 -13.03 11.42 -41.74
CA TYR A 10 -12.16 12.47 -42.26
C TYR A 10 -10.69 12.25 -41.88
N PRO A 11 -9.72 12.53 -42.78
CA PRO A 11 -8.31 12.32 -42.53
C PRO A 11 -7.72 13.48 -41.70
N GLY A 12 -7.18 13.13 -40.53
CA GLY A 12 -6.14 13.92 -39.84
C GLY A 12 -6.60 15.11 -38.98
N ARG A 13 -7.14 14.85 -37.78
CA ARG A 13 -6.97 15.73 -36.59
C ARG A 13 -6.96 14.90 -35.31
N GLY A 14 -5.99 15.15 -34.42
CA GLY A 14 -5.94 14.57 -33.07
C GLY A 14 -6.89 15.32 -32.14
N GLY A 15 -7.71 14.60 -31.38
CA GLY A 15 -8.68 15.17 -30.44
C GLY A 15 -8.09 15.37 -29.04
N HIS A 16 -8.57 16.38 -28.33
CA HIS A 16 -8.27 16.61 -26.91
C HIS A 16 -9.40 16.03 -26.02
N LEU A 17 -9.03 15.39 -24.92
CA LEU A 17 -9.97 14.81 -23.94
C LEU A 17 -10.30 15.85 -22.87
N ALA A 18 -11.58 16.15 -22.67
CA ALA A 18 -12.07 17.07 -21.64
C ALA A 18 -12.94 16.31 -20.62
N ILE A 19 -12.58 16.40 -19.34
CA ILE A 19 -13.32 15.76 -18.23
C ILE A 19 -14.21 16.83 -17.60
N ARG A 20 -15.54 16.65 -17.63
CA ARG A 20 -16.51 17.52 -16.95
C ARG A 20 -17.42 16.71 -16.01
N GLN A 21 -17.68 17.28 -14.85
CA GLN A 21 -18.47 16.75 -13.74
C GLN A 21 -19.99 16.77 -14.06
N CYS A 22 -20.73 15.74 -13.64
CA CYS A 22 -22.18 15.79 -13.41
C CYS A 22 -22.42 15.97 -11.89
N ASP A 23 -23.45 16.73 -11.54
CA ASP A 23 -23.59 17.37 -10.23
C ASP A 23 -23.89 16.42 -9.07
N TYR A 24 -22.83 16.10 -8.33
CA TYR A 24 -22.74 16.59 -6.97
C TYR A 24 -21.52 17.52 -6.88
N ALA A 25 -21.78 18.83 -6.96
CA ALA A 25 -20.77 19.87 -6.83
C ALA A 25 -20.12 19.83 -5.43
N LEU A 26 -18.93 19.21 -5.33
CA LEU A 26 -17.91 19.53 -4.29
C LEU A 26 -16.50 18.93 -4.54
N CYS A 27 -16.25 18.08 -5.55
CA CYS A 27 -15.01 17.28 -5.58
C CYS A 27 -13.87 17.75 -6.53
N TRP A 28 -13.89 18.97 -7.09
CA TRP A 28 -12.67 19.52 -7.74
C TRP A 28 -11.73 20.25 -6.78
N GLN A 29 -12.14 20.47 -5.53
CA GLN A 29 -11.21 20.95 -4.49
C GLN A 29 -10.24 19.85 -3.99
N GLN A 30 -10.39 18.60 -4.43
CA GLN A 30 -9.54 17.47 -4.00
C GLN A 30 -8.94 16.64 -5.15
N ALA A 31 -9.18 17.00 -6.41
CA ALA A 31 -8.55 16.32 -7.54
C ALA A 31 -7.07 16.71 -7.63
N LEU A 32 -6.19 15.78 -7.28
CA LEU A 32 -4.75 15.92 -7.45
C LEU A 32 -4.36 15.44 -8.86
N CYS A 33 -3.97 16.39 -9.72
CA CYS A 33 -3.40 16.10 -11.02
C CYS A 33 -1.87 15.98 -10.90
N ALA A 34 -1.30 14.82 -11.20
CA ALA A 34 0.15 14.61 -11.20
C ALA A 34 0.57 13.63 -12.30
N GLY A 35 1.51 14.03 -13.16
CA GLY A 35 2.15 13.15 -14.14
C GLY A 35 1.22 12.50 -15.16
N GLY A 36 0.13 13.18 -15.56
CA GLY A 36 -0.84 12.65 -16.52
C GLY A 36 -1.96 11.79 -15.91
N TYR A 37 -1.97 11.62 -14.59
CA TYR A 37 -3.03 10.92 -13.86
C TYR A 37 -3.88 11.91 -13.06
N THR A 38 -5.19 11.65 -13.00
CA THR A 38 -6.16 12.41 -12.19
C THR A 38 -6.78 11.48 -11.17
N PHE A 39 -6.64 11.81 -9.89
CA PHE A 39 -7.23 11.05 -8.78
C PHE A 39 -8.55 11.71 -8.38
N LEU A 40 -9.60 10.91 -8.25
CA LEU A 40 -10.96 11.35 -7.91
C LEU A 40 -11.44 10.58 -6.67
N GLU A 41 -12.00 11.29 -5.69
CA GLU A 41 -12.82 10.66 -4.65
C GLU A 41 -14.21 10.39 -5.24
N TYR A 42 -14.78 9.22 -4.94
CA TYR A 42 -16.09 8.80 -5.46
C TYR A 42 -16.95 8.21 -4.36
N MET A 43 -18.27 8.32 -4.54
CA MET A 43 -19.31 7.69 -3.74
C MET A 43 -19.94 6.52 -4.53
N SER A 44 -20.55 5.58 -3.82
CA SER A 44 -21.33 4.52 -4.46
C SER A 44 -22.46 5.13 -5.30
N GLN A 45 -22.66 4.63 -6.52
CA GLN A 45 -23.60 5.18 -7.53
C GLN A 45 -23.13 6.46 -8.25
N ASP A 46 -21.90 6.93 -8.01
CA ASP A 46 -21.36 8.01 -8.83
C ASP A 46 -21.19 7.58 -10.28
N ARG A 47 -21.52 8.50 -11.20
CA ARG A 47 -21.38 8.33 -12.63
C ARG A 47 -20.38 9.34 -13.17
N PHE A 48 -19.32 8.83 -13.80
CA PHE A 48 -18.28 9.62 -14.44
C PHE A 48 -18.43 9.55 -15.94
N LEU A 49 -18.34 10.70 -16.62
CA LEU A 49 -18.30 10.81 -18.07
C LEU A 49 -16.94 11.36 -18.51
N LEU A 50 -16.20 10.55 -19.26
CA LEU A 50 -15.01 10.97 -19.99
C LEU A 50 -15.40 11.19 -21.45
N CYS A 51 -15.14 12.37 -21.99
CA CYS A 51 -15.52 12.67 -23.36
C CYS A 51 -14.45 13.47 -24.12
N SER A 52 -14.43 13.32 -25.44
CA SER A 52 -13.65 14.20 -26.31
C SER A 52 -14.26 15.61 -26.37
N ASP A 53 -13.45 16.57 -26.76
CA ASP A 53 -13.85 17.93 -27.16
C ASP A 53 -15.10 17.97 -28.07
N GLY A 54 -15.23 17.01 -28.99
CA GLY A 54 -16.39 16.84 -29.88
C GLY A 54 -17.73 16.63 -29.17
N LEU A 55 -17.74 16.17 -27.92
CA LEU A 55 -18.94 16.10 -27.07
C LEU A 55 -18.94 17.20 -26.00
N HIS A 56 -17.78 17.50 -25.43
CA HIS A 56 -17.63 18.53 -24.39
C HIS A 56 -18.23 19.88 -24.79
N ASN A 57 -18.02 20.31 -26.04
CA ASN A 57 -18.49 21.60 -26.54
C ASN A 57 -20.02 21.73 -26.58
N TYR A 58 -20.75 20.61 -26.53
CA TYR A 58 -22.22 20.58 -26.53
C TYR A 58 -22.82 20.39 -25.13
N LEU A 59 -21.98 20.05 -24.14
CA LEU A 59 -22.36 19.83 -22.74
C LEU A 59 -22.09 21.07 -21.89
N THR A 60 -22.63 22.22 -22.32
CA THR A 60 -22.36 23.53 -21.71
C THR A 60 -23.21 23.81 -20.48
N ASP A 61 -24.46 23.33 -20.44
CA ASP A 61 -25.40 23.56 -19.34
C ASP A 61 -25.50 22.38 -18.38
N GLU A 62 -25.38 22.69 -17.09
CA GLU A 62 -25.48 21.78 -15.95
C GLU A 62 -26.87 21.11 -15.89
N LYS A 63 -27.93 21.86 -16.26
CA LYS A 63 -29.30 21.36 -16.28
C LYS A 63 -29.53 20.26 -17.33
N THR A 64 -28.88 20.36 -18.49
CA THR A 64 -28.97 19.36 -19.56
C THR A 64 -28.34 18.04 -19.13
N LEU A 65 -27.19 18.10 -18.46
CA LEU A 65 -26.51 16.93 -17.90
C LEU A 65 -27.30 16.28 -16.77
N ALA A 66 -27.91 17.08 -15.88
CA ALA A 66 -28.80 16.59 -14.84
C ALA A 66 -30.04 15.89 -15.41
N GLN A 67 -30.62 16.42 -16.49
CA GLN A 67 -31.77 15.82 -17.18
C GLN A 67 -31.42 14.51 -17.89
N LEU A 68 -30.24 14.43 -18.52
CA LEU A 68 -29.78 13.22 -19.21
C LEU A 68 -29.35 12.11 -18.22
N SER A 69 -28.75 12.49 -17.10
CA SER A 69 -28.29 11.54 -16.08
C SER A 69 -29.42 10.99 -15.20
N GLY A 70 -30.54 11.72 -15.08
CA GLY A 70 -31.71 11.33 -14.32
C GLY A 70 -32.37 10.05 -14.86
N GLN A 71 -32.13 8.93 -14.18
CA GLN A 71 -32.87 7.65 -14.30
C GLN A 71 -32.64 6.79 -15.56
N GLN A 72 -31.64 7.08 -16.39
CA GLN A 72 -31.33 6.22 -17.54
C GLN A 72 -30.24 5.17 -17.23
N PRO A 73 -30.30 3.96 -17.81
CA PRO A 73 -29.18 3.02 -17.79
C PRO A 73 -27.91 3.62 -18.42
N LEU A 74 -26.73 3.18 -17.95
CA LEU A 74 -25.43 3.75 -18.36
C LEU A 74 -25.23 3.75 -19.88
N GLU A 75 -25.64 2.69 -20.57
CA GLU A 75 -25.55 2.58 -22.04
C GLU A 75 -26.40 3.64 -22.74
N THR A 76 -27.67 3.77 -22.31
CA THR A 76 -28.61 4.76 -22.87
C THR A 76 -28.14 6.19 -22.61
N PHE A 77 -27.53 6.44 -21.45
CA PHE A 77 -26.95 7.74 -21.12
C PHE A 77 -25.84 8.14 -22.11
N VAL A 78 -24.89 7.24 -22.41
CA VAL A 78 -23.82 7.54 -23.38
C VAL A 78 -24.40 7.83 -24.76
N THR A 79 -25.36 7.01 -25.21
CA THR A 79 -26.03 7.22 -26.51
C THR A 79 -26.76 8.55 -26.56
N ALA A 80 -27.50 8.92 -25.50
CA ALA A 80 -28.22 10.19 -25.43
C ALA A 80 -27.28 11.40 -25.47
N CYS A 81 -26.11 11.32 -24.83
CA CYS A 81 -25.08 12.36 -24.94
C CYS A 81 -24.55 12.50 -26.37
N ILE A 82 -24.31 11.38 -27.07
CA ILE A 82 -23.85 11.39 -28.46
C ILE A 82 -24.94 11.97 -29.38
N ASP A 83 -26.20 11.60 -29.18
CA ASP A 83 -27.33 12.08 -29.96
C ASP A 83 -27.57 13.59 -29.76
N LEU A 84 -27.38 14.09 -28.54
CA LEU A 84 -27.40 15.53 -28.25
C LEU A 84 -26.33 16.27 -29.08
N ALA A 85 -25.10 15.78 -29.12
CA ALA A 85 -24.03 16.40 -29.89
C ALA A 85 -24.27 16.30 -31.41
N ASN A 86 -24.81 15.18 -31.89
CA ASN A 86 -25.16 15.00 -33.30
C ASN A 86 -26.28 15.96 -33.75
N THR A 87 -27.36 16.08 -32.95
CA THR A 87 -28.49 16.97 -33.24
C THR A 87 -28.12 18.45 -33.11
N GLY A 88 -27.15 18.77 -32.24
CA GLY A 88 -26.54 20.10 -32.13
C GLY A 88 -25.64 20.51 -33.31
N GLY A 89 -25.47 19.65 -34.32
CA GLY A 89 -24.64 19.93 -35.50
C GLY A 89 -23.21 19.42 -35.41
N GLY A 90 -22.93 18.44 -34.55
CA GLY A 90 -21.62 17.80 -34.36
C GLY A 90 -20.99 17.33 -35.67
N ARG A 91 -19.87 17.96 -36.05
CA ARG A 91 -19.05 17.61 -37.23
C ARG A 91 -17.77 16.84 -36.87
N ASP A 92 -17.52 16.64 -35.58
CA ASP A 92 -16.26 16.11 -35.04
C ASP A 92 -16.42 14.66 -34.53
N ASN A 93 -15.30 13.98 -34.33
CA ASN A 93 -15.26 12.63 -33.76
C ASN A 93 -15.67 12.67 -32.28
N ILE A 94 -16.79 12.03 -31.96
CA ILE A 94 -17.30 11.95 -30.59
C ILE A 94 -16.85 10.62 -29.99
N THR A 95 -16.10 10.68 -28.89
CA THR A 95 -15.80 9.51 -28.06
C THR A 95 -16.27 9.81 -26.65
N ALA A 96 -17.08 8.91 -26.10
CA ALA A 96 -17.61 9.02 -24.74
C ALA A 96 -17.47 7.69 -24.01
N ILE A 97 -16.96 7.77 -22.78
CA ILE A 97 -16.84 6.65 -21.85
C ILE A 97 -17.62 7.05 -20.61
N ALA A 98 -18.66 6.30 -20.28
CA ALA A 98 -19.31 6.45 -18.98
C ALA A 98 -18.95 5.27 -18.07
N VAL A 99 -18.62 5.62 -16.83
CA VAL A 99 -18.29 4.70 -15.76
C VAL A 99 -19.25 4.96 -14.62
N GLU A 100 -20.08 3.98 -14.31
CA GLU A 100 -20.89 3.97 -13.10
C GLU A 100 -20.17 3.15 -12.04
N VAL A 101 -20.01 3.72 -10.86
CA VAL A 101 -19.52 3.00 -9.70
C VAL A 101 -20.68 2.16 -9.17
N GLU A 102 -20.66 0.87 -9.49
CA GLU A 102 -21.62 -0.07 -8.92
C GLU A 102 -21.57 0.00 -7.39
N ALA A 103 -22.75 0.06 -6.78
CA ALA A 103 -22.88 -0.13 -5.34
C ALA A 103 -22.44 -1.56 -5.04
N VAL A 104 -21.17 -1.70 -4.65
CA VAL A 104 -20.70 -2.97 -4.11
C VAL A 104 -21.52 -3.22 -2.86
N SER A 105 -22.39 -4.23 -2.89
CA SER A 105 -23.03 -4.79 -1.71
C SER A 105 -21.96 -5.49 -0.86
N ARG A 106 -21.09 -4.67 -0.27
CA ARG A 106 -20.13 -5.02 0.77
C ARG A 106 -20.32 -3.97 1.84
N SER A 107 -20.59 -4.44 3.06
CA SER A 107 -20.79 -3.66 4.28
C SER A 107 -20.16 -2.28 4.23
N ALA A 108 -21.02 -1.27 4.16
CA ALA A 108 -20.78 0.12 3.74
C ALA A 108 -19.90 0.98 4.69
N GLY A 109 -18.75 0.45 5.15
CA GLY A 109 -17.85 1.14 6.06
C GLY A 109 -16.35 1.07 5.75
N GLU A 110 -15.93 0.36 4.69
CA GLU A 110 -14.53 -0.07 4.54
C GLU A 110 -13.83 0.30 3.22
N ALA A 111 -14.25 1.31 2.45
CA ALA A 111 -13.51 1.70 1.23
C ALA A 111 -12.82 3.07 1.36
N GLY A 112 -13.57 4.18 1.43
CA GLY A 112 -12.99 5.52 1.64
C GLY A 112 -12.36 5.70 3.03
N VAL A 113 -12.98 5.09 4.04
CA VAL A 113 -12.44 5.01 5.40
C VAL A 113 -11.25 4.06 5.49
N SER A 114 -11.10 3.10 4.58
CA SER A 114 -10.08 2.05 4.64
C SER A 114 -8.76 2.44 4.00
N VAL A 115 -8.74 3.13 2.85
CA VAL A 115 -7.47 3.57 2.25
C VAL A 115 -6.80 4.60 3.14
N THR A 116 -7.52 5.62 3.62
CA THR A 116 -6.97 6.63 4.54
C THR A 116 -6.47 5.98 5.84
N ARG A 117 -7.25 5.06 6.44
CA ARG A 117 -6.79 4.30 7.63
C ARG A 117 -5.60 3.38 7.34
N LYS A 118 -5.53 2.76 6.16
CA LYS A 118 -4.39 1.93 5.74
C LYS A 118 -3.14 2.78 5.51
N VAL A 119 -3.27 3.95 4.88
CA VAL A 119 -2.18 4.92 4.71
C VAL A 119 -1.71 5.42 6.07
N GLU A 120 -2.61 5.77 6.98
CA GLU A 120 -2.25 6.15 8.36
C GLU A 120 -1.56 5.01 9.11
N ALA A 121 -2.02 3.77 8.94
CA ALA A 121 -1.38 2.60 9.51
C ALA A 121 0.04 2.40 8.96
N LEU A 122 0.25 2.55 7.64
CA LEU A 122 1.58 2.51 7.03
C LEU A 122 2.49 3.63 7.54
N LYS A 123 1.98 4.87 7.70
CA LYS A 123 2.76 6.00 8.25
C LYS A 123 3.32 5.72 9.64
N ARG A 124 2.62 4.92 10.45
CA ARG A 124 3.07 4.53 11.80
C ARG A 124 4.20 3.50 11.78
N ILE A 125 4.36 2.78 10.67
CA ILE A 125 5.45 1.83 10.49
C ILE A 125 6.71 2.63 10.17
N ARG A 126 7.75 2.47 11.00
CA ARG A 126 9.02 3.21 10.86
C ARG A 126 9.62 3.09 9.46
N LEU A 127 9.45 1.94 8.82
CA LEU A 127 9.93 1.69 7.47
C LEU A 127 9.39 2.65 6.42
N PHE A 128 8.14 3.11 6.58
CA PHE A 128 7.46 3.99 5.63
C PHE A 128 7.32 5.42 6.14
N SER A 129 7.99 5.76 7.23
CA SER A 129 7.86 7.06 7.90
C SER A 129 8.37 8.24 7.06
N LEU A 130 9.24 7.97 6.08
CA LEU A 130 9.77 8.99 5.16
C LEU A 130 8.99 9.07 3.84
N CYS A 131 8.01 8.20 3.62
CA CYS A 131 7.20 8.17 2.40
C CYS A 131 6.05 9.16 2.47
N ASP A 132 5.80 9.86 1.38
CA ASP A 132 4.62 10.72 1.25
C ASP A 132 3.35 9.91 0.95
N THR A 133 2.19 10.58 0.99
CA THR A 133 0.91 9.90 0.77
C THR A 133 0.81 9.22 -0.59
N GLN A 134 1.42 9.78 -1.66
CA GLN A 134 1.35 9.17 -2.99
C GLN A 134 2.19 7.89 -3.04
N GLU A 135 3.39 7.94 -2.49
CA GLU A 135 4.29 6.79 -2.33
C GLU A 135 3.64 5.68 -1.52
N LEU A 136 2.96 6.02 -0.43
CA LEU A 136 2.24 5.06 0.42
C LEU A 136 1.08 4.38 -0.30
N VAL A 137 0.33 5.11 -1.15
CA VAL A 137 -0.74 4.51 -1.97
C VAL A 137 -0.16 3.50 -2.96
N LYS A 138 1.01 3.79 -3.54
CA LYS A 138 1.69 2.86 -4.45
C LYS A 138 2.18 1.62 -3.72
N ILE A 139 2.69 1.77 -2.50
CA ILE A 139 3.05 0.63 -1.63
C ILE A 139 1.81 -0.20 -1.29
N LEU A 140 0.66 0.44 -1.01
CA LEU A 140 -0.59 -0.29 -0.72
C LEU A 140 -1.05 -1.19 -1.88
N ASN A 141 -0.71 -0.86 -3.13
CA ASN A 141 -1.11 -1.66 -4.29
C ASN A 141 -0.33 -2.98 -4.41
N ILE A 142 0.85 -3.08 -3.80
CA ILE A 142 1.69 -4.28 -3.81
C ILE A 142 1.69 -5.02 -2.46
N VAL A 143 0.99 -4.47 -1.45
CA VAL A 143 0.90 -5.05 -0.11
C VAL A 143 -0.28 -6.00 -0.02
N HIS A 144 0.00 -7.23 0.41
CA HIS A 144 -0.99 -8.23 0.74
C HIS A 144 -1.11 -8.38 2.26
N VAL A 145 -2.32 -8.33 2.78
CA VAL A 145 -2.55 -8.52 4.22
C VAL A 145 -2.85 -9.98 4.49
N ARG A 146 -2.11 -10.61 5.42
CA ARG A 146 -2.36 -11.98 5.87
C ARG A 146 -2.56 -12.02 7.38
N SER A 147 -3.44 -12.93 7.81
CA SER A 147 -3.68 -13.23 9.21
C SER A 147 -3.21 -14.66 9.49
N TYR A 148 -2.71 -14.87 10.70
CA TYR A 148 -2.15 -16.11 11.19
C TYR A 148 -2.66 -16.36 12.60
N GLU A 149 -2.94 -17.61 12.91
CA GLU A 149 -3.32 -18.04 14.25
C GLU A 149 -2.08 -18.30 15.11
N ALA A 150 -2.27 -18.38 16.43
CA ALA A 150 -1.19 -18.72 17.34
C ALA A 150 -0.60 -20.10 16.98
N GLY A 151 0.72 -20.17 16.83
CA GLY A 151 1.43 -21.39 16.44
C GLY A 151 1.71 -21.53 14.95
N ASP A 152 1.08 -20.73 14.08
CA ASP A 152 1.31 -20.80 12.63
C ASP A 152 2.75 -20.42 12.26
N VAL A 153 3.30 -21.12 11.24
CA VAL A 153 4.63 -20.84 10.69
C VAL A 153 4.48 -19.88 9.52
N LEU A 154 5.03 -18.67 9.66
CA LEU A 154 5.03 -17.65 8.61
C LEU A 154 6.19 -17.87 7.64
N ILE A 155 7.35 -18.25 8.18
CA ILE A 155 8.58 -18.53 7.44
C ILE A 155 9.19 -19.78 8.04
N ALA A 156 9.60 -20.73 7.21
CA ALA A 156 10.38 -21.89 7.64
C ALA A 156 11.84 -21.72 7.23
N GLU A 157 12.76 -22.04 8.13
CA GLU A 157 14.21 -22.08 7.86
C GLU A 157 14.53 -23.02 6.68
N ASP A 158 15.58 -22.69 5.92
CA ASP A 158 16.07 -23.43 4.76
C ASP A 158 15.08 -23.58 3.59
N THR A 159 13.96 -22.88 3.63
CA THR A 159 13.03 -22.82 2.49
C THR A 159 13.39 -21.70 1.52
N VAL A 160 12.96 -21.86 0.27
CA VAL A 160 13.08 -20.80 -0.75
C VAL A 160 11.93 -19.81 -0.55
N GLY A 161 12.24 -18.52 -0.50
CA GLY A 161 11.22 -17.47 -0.51
C GLY A 161 11.84 -16.08 -0.61
N ASN A 162 11.27 -15.25 -1.48
CA ASN A 162 11.68 -13.87 -1.71
C ASN A 162 10.72 -12.84 -1.08
N ASP A 163 9.68 -13.29 -0.37
CA ASP A 163 8.71 -12.36 0.23
C ASP A 163 9.29 -11.64 1.45
N PHE A 164 8.87 -10.39 1.62
CA PHE A 164 9.19 -9.54 2.75
C PHE A 164 7.94 -9.26 3.58
N PHE A 165 8.08 -9.21 4.90
CA PHE A 165 6.95 -9.09 5.82
C PHE A 165 7.13 -7.95 6.81
N ILE A 166 6.01 -7.37 7.22
CA ILE A 166 5.94 -6.39 8.29
C ILE A 166 4.84 -6.79 9.26
N LEU A 167 5.18 -6.89 10.54
CA LEU A 167 4.22 -7.21 11.58
C LEU A 167 3.29 -6.01 11.83
N VAL A 168 1.97 -6.18 11.63
CA VAL A 168 0.98 -5.11 11.87
C VAL A 168 0.40 -5.22 13.27
N GLY A 169 0.16 -6.45 13.73
CA GLY A 169 -0.40 -6.76 15.04
C GLY A 169 -0.04 -8.18 15.45
N GLY A 170 -0.01 -8.41 16.76
CA GLY A 170 0.43 -9.67 17.34
C GLY A 170 1.94 -9.71 17.63
N ARG A 171 2.46 -10.92 17.87
CA ARG A 171 3.87 -11.21 18.15
C ARG A 171 4.31 -12.48 17.46
N VAL A 172 5.54 -12.48 17.00
CA VAL A 172 6.18 -13.66 16.37
C VAL A 172 7.50 -13.97 17.06
N SER A 173 7.83 -15.26 17.18
CA SER A 173 9.17 -15.71 17.57
C SER A 173 10.00 -16.05 16.35
N VAL A 174 11.25 -15.63 16.36
CA VAL A 174 12.27 -16.00 15.37
C VAL A 174 13.21 -17.02 16.01
N SER A 175 13.47 -18.12 15.31
CA SER A 175 14.36 -19.20 15.77
C SER A 175 15.19 -19.77 14.64
N THR A 176 16.45 -20.13 14.91
CA THR A 176 17.32 -20.90 14.00
C THR A 176 17.77 -22.17 14.69
N LYS A 177 17.80 -23.29 13.97
CA LYS A 177 18.25 -24.60 14.50
C LYS A 177 17.55 -24.99 15.81
N GLY A 178 16.27 -24.64 15.93
CA GLY A 178 15.45 -24.90 17.12
C GLY A 178 15.69 -23.96 18.31
N GLN A 179 16.68 -23.06 18.27
CA GLN A 179 16.91 -22.05 19.32
C GLN A 179 16.21 -20.73 18.99
N ARG A 180 15.46 -20.20 19.95
CA ARG A 180 14.79 -18.89 19.82
C ARG A 180 15.81 -17.77 19.94
N LEU A 181 15.88 -16.93 18.91
CA LEU A 181 16.78 -15.78 18.85
C LEU A 181 16.13 -14.53 19.44
N VAL A 182 14.92 -14.21 18.99
CA VAL A 182 14.25 -12.95 19.33
C VAL A 182 12.73 -13.08 19.18
N THR A 183 11.99 -12.21 19.86
CA THR A 183 10.56 -12.02 19.65
C THR A 183 10.34 -10.65 19.01
N LEU A 184 9.57 -10.61 17.92
CA LEU A 184 9.27 -9.38 17.18
C LEU A 184 7.85 -8.91 17.50
N GLY A 185 7.69 -7.59 17.62
CA GLY A 185 6.42 -6.91 17.84
C GLY A 185 5.98 -6.04 16.65
N PRO A 186 4.81 -5.40 16.74
CA PRO A 186 4.26 -4.60 15.65
C PRO A 186 5.21 -3.53 15.13
N GLY A 187 5.20 -3.30 13.82
CA GLY A 187 6.09 -2.42 13.08
C GLY A 187 7.45 -3.03 12.73
N ALA A 188 7.78 -4.23 13.23
CA ALA A 188 9.03 -4.90 12.92
C ALA A 188 8.99 -5.53 11.52
N PRO A 189 9.94 -5.19 10.63
CA PRO A 189 10.18 -5.96 9.41
C PRO A 189 10.90 -7.28 9.70
N PHE A 190 10.59 -8.32 8.91
CA PHE A 190 11.27 -9.62 8.90
C PHE A 190 11.22 -10.30 7.52
N GLY A 191 12.12 -11.26 7.29
CA GLY A 191 12.24 -11.97 6.01
C GLY A 191 13.05 -11.21 4.96
N GLU A 192 13.66 -10.09 5.33
CA GLU A 192 14.46 -9.21 4.48
C GLU A 192 15.75 -9.86 3.98
N THR A 193 16.37 -10.74 4.78
CA THR A 193 17.68 -11.33 4.46
C THR A 193 17.62 -12.13 3.17
N ALA A 194 16.65 -13.04 3.05
CA ALA A 194 16.50 -13.89 1.85
C ALA A 194 16.16 -13.06 0.60
N LEU A 195 15.39 -11.98 0.76
CA LEU A 195 15.10 -11.04 -0.33
C LEU A 195 16.40 -10.36 -0.81
N LEU A 196 17.18 -9.79 0.11
CA LEU A 196 18.36 -8.98 -0.21
C LEU A 196 19.56 -9.81 -0.68
N GLU A 197 19.82 -10.93 -0.03
CA GLU A 197 20.99 -11.79 -0.30
C GLU A 197 20.72 -12.83 -1.39
N ARG A 198 19.45 -12.99 -1.82
CA ARG A 198 19.02 -14.03 -2.76
C ARG A 198 19.39 -15.43 -2.28
N THR A 199 19.22 -15.67 -0.98
CA THR A 199 19.52 -16.93 -0.30
C THR A 199 18.24 -17.60 0.23
N THR A 200 18.36 -18.80 0.81
CA THR A 200 17.26 -19.45 1.53
C THR A 200 16.90 -18.69 2.81
N ARG A 201 15.75 -18.99 3.40
CA ARG A 201 15.32 -18.40 4.66
C ARG A 201 16.27 -18.79 5.80
N SER A 202 16.87 -17.80 6.46
CA SER A 202 17.88 -17.98 7.51
C SER A 202 17.32 -18.39 8.87
N ALA A 203 16.02 -18.28 9.09
CA ALA A 203 15.37 -18.60 10.36
C ALA A 203 13.89 -18.93 10.16
N THR A 204 13.34 -19.70 11.10
CA THR A 204 11.91 -19.95 11.23
C THR A 204 11.24 -18.81 11.98
N VAL A 205 10.10 -18.34 11.49
CA VAL A 205 9.25 -17.33 12.13
C VAL A 205 7.88 -17.93 12.41
N ARG A 206 7.47 -17.91 13.68
CA ARG A 206 6.21 -18.51 14.16
C ARG A 206 5.38 -17.49 14.93
N ALA A 207 4.08 -17.45 14.66
CA ALA A 207 3.13 -16.66 15.44
C ALA A 207 3.02 -17.18 16.88
N LEU A 208 3.11 -16.28 17.86
CA LEU A 208 2.91 -16.59 19.28
C LEU A 208 1.48 -16.34 19.74
N GLU A 209 0.79 -15.45 19.04
CA GLU A 209 -0.60 -15.04 19.27
C GLU A 209 -1.26 -14.73 17.90
N PRO A 210 -2.59 -14.54 17.82
CA PRO A 210 -3.24 -14.11 16.57
C PRO A 210 -2.52 -12.90 15.98
N THR A 211 -1.98 -13.10 14.78
CA THR A 211 -0.98 -12.23 14.18
C THR A 211 -1.43 -11.76 12.82
N LYS A 212 -1.25 -10.46 12.55
CA LYS A 212 -1.54 -9.85 11.25
C LYS A 212 -0.28 -9.25 10.67
N VAL A 213 -0.02 -9.55 9.40
CA VAL A 213 1.16 -9.07 8.68
C VAL A 213 0.79 -8.43 7.36
N MET A 214 1.62 -7.50 6.94
CA MET A 214 1.72 -7.07 5.55
C MET A 214 2.82 -7.89 4.88
N LEU A 215 2.50 -8.47 3.73
CA LEU A 215 3.39 -9.22 2.86
C LEU A 215 3.60 -8.41 1.59
N ILE A 216 4.85 -8.31 1.15
CA ILE A 216 5.22 -7.78 -0.16
C ILE A 216 6.03 -8.84 -0.88
N HIS A 217 5.63 -9.21 -2.08
CA HIS A 217 6.39 -10.14 -2.91
C HIS A 217 7.71 -9.50 -3.37
N GLY A 218 8.78 -10.29 -3.42
CA GLY A 218 10.10 -9.77 -3.77
C GLY A 218 10.15 -9.13 -5.15
N ASP A 219 9.50 -9.74 -6.14
CA ASP A 219 9.48 -9.24 -7.51
C ASP A 219 8.72 -7.91 -7.64
N ASP A 220 7.59 -7.78 -6.93
CA ASP A 220 6.83 -6.53 -6.85
C ASP A 220 7.61 -5.43 -6.15
N PHE A 221 8.35 -5.80 -5.09
CA PHE A 221 9.21 -4.87 -4.37
C PHE A 221 10.32 -4.33 -5.27
N TYR A 222 11.05 -5.20 -5.98
CA TYR A 222 12.11 -4.77 -6.91
C TYR A 222 11.56 -3.94 -8.07
N THR A 223 10.46 -4.38 -8.68
CA THR A 223 9.78 -3.63 -9.75
C THR A 223 9.40 -2.22 -9.27
N MET A 224 8.86 -2.10 -8.06
CA MET A 224 8.53 -0.82 -7.45
C MET A 224 9.76 0.07 -7.23
N LEU A 225 10.88 -0.50 -6.76
CA LEU A 225 12.13 0.25 -6.56
C LEU A 225 12.70 0.78 -7.88
N GLU A 226 12.65 -0.02 -8.95
CA GLU A 226 13.12 0.37 -10.28
C GLU A 226 12.25 1.47 -10.90
N GLN A 227 10.93 1.35 -10.76
CA GLN A 227 9.99 2.34 -11.29
C GLN A 227 10.00 3.66 -10.50
N GLN A 228 10.43 3.64 -9.23
CA GLN A 228 10.37 4.80 -8.34
C GLN A 228 11.65 5.04 -7.54
N PRO A 229 12.71 5.57 -8.19
CA PRO A 229 14.01 5.77 -7.55
C PRO A 229 13.97 6.69 -6.31
N THR A 230 13.15 7.74 -6.33
CA THR A 230 13.03 8.68 -5.20
C THR A 230 12.45 7.99 -3.96
N MET A 231 11.42 7.16 -4.14
CA MET A 231 10.83 6.37 -3.06
C MET A 231 11.82 5.30 -2.58
N ALA A 232 12.54 4.65 -3.49
CA ALA A 232 13.57 3.66 -3.15
C ALA A 232 14.64 4.24 -2.20
N VAL A 233 15.12 5.45 -2.47
CA VAL A 233 16.10 6.14 -1.58
C VAL A 233 15.52 6.41 -0.19
N LYS A 234 14.25 6.82 -0.10
CA LYS A 234 13.56 7.04 1.19
C LYS A 234 13.40 5.74 1.98
N LEU A 235 13.03 4.65 1.31
CA LEU A 235 12.91 3.33 1.92
C LEU A 235 14.27 2.82 2.40
N LEU A 236 15.32 2.93 1.58
CA LEU A 236 16.68 2.55 1.95
C LEU A 236 17.16 3.33 3.18
N ARG A 237 16.92 4.65 3.21
CA ARG A 237 17.25 5.48 4.38
C ARG A 237 16.49 5.02 5.63
N SER A 238 15.21 4.66 5.50
CA SER A 238 14.41 4.14 6.61
C SER A 238 14.92 2.79 7.12
N PHE A 239 15.33 1.89 6.22
CA PHE A 239 15.99 0.63 6.57
C PHE A 239 17.29 0.86 7.33
N VAL A 240 18.18 1.71 6.83
CA VAL A 240 19.47 2.01 7.47
C VAL A 240 19.25 2.58 8.88
N LEU A 241 18.29 3.49 9.06
CA LEU A 241 17.95 4.04 10.37
C LEU A 241 17.40 2.97 11.33
N ALA A 242 16.55 2.07 10.85
CA ALA A 242 16.02 0.97 11.65
C ALA A 242 17.11 -0.03 12.06
N LEU A 243 18.01 -0.39 11.13
CA LEU A 243 19.16 -1.26 11.42
C LEU A 243 20.12 -0.62 12.41
N HIS A 244 20.41 0.68 12.25
CA HIS A 244 21.27 1.40 13.18
C HIS A 244 20.70 1.40 14.61
N GLN A 245 19.38 1.54 14.76
CA GLN A 245 18.70 1.44 16.05
C GLN A 245 18.81 0.04 16.66
N ARG A 246 18.55 -1.02 15.86
CA ARG A 246 18.67 -2.41 16.31
C ARG A 246 20.10 -2.75 16.73
N LEU A 247 21.09 -2.35 15.95
CA LEU A 247 22.50 -2.56 16.25
C LEU A 247 22.91 -1.87 17.56
N ARG A 248 22.44 -0.63 17.77
CA ARG A 248 22.69 0.07 19.04
C ARG A 248 22.08 -0.65 20.23
N ALA A 249 20.82 -1.08 20.13
CA ALA A 249 20.16 -1.83 21.19
C ALA A 249 20.90 -3.14 21.52
N ALA A 250 21.24 -3.93 20.50
CA ALA A 250 21.98 -5.18 20.66
C ALA A 250 23.37 -4.95 21.28
N ASN A 251 24.09 -3.91 20.86
CA ASN A 251 25.39 -3.55 21.44
C ASN A 251 25.25 -3.15 22.92
N THR A 252 24.21 -2.39 23.29
CA THR A 252 23.97 -2.01 24.69
C THR A 252 23.66 -3.23 25.56
N GLU A 253 22.82 -4.16 25.09
CA GLU A 253 22.53 -5.41 25.79
C GLU A 253 23.79 -6.28 25.96
N LEU A 254 24.62 -6.38 24.92
CA LEU A 254 25.86 -7.15 24.96
C LEU A 254 26.88 -6.54 25.94
N ILE A 255 27.00 -5.21 25.98
CA ILE A 255 27.85 -4.52 26.96
C ILE A 255 27.34 -4.79 28.39
N ALA A 256 26.03 -4.70 28.62
CA ALA A 256 25.44 -4.96 29.94
C ALA A 256 25.66 -6.41 30.39
N ALA A 257 25.42 -7.39 29.51
CA ALA A 257 25.63 -8.81 29.79
C ALA A 257 27.11 -9.12 30.09
N ARG A 258 28.03 -8.53 29.33
CA ARG A 258 29.48 -8.70 29.54
C ARG A 258 29.95 -8.04 30.84
N GLY A 259 29.37 -6.89 31.20
CA GLY A 259 29.59 -6.25 32.49
C GLY A 259 29.18 -7.15 33.66
N ALA A 260 27.95 -7.69 33.62
CA ALA A 260 27.45 -8.59 34.65
C ALA A 260 28.32 -9.85 34.83
N LEU A 261 28.75 -10.48 33.72
CA LEU A 261 29.68 -11.61 33.74
C LEU A 261 31.03 -11.26 34.39
N THR A 262 31.52 -10.04 34.17
CA THR A 262 32.79 -9.58 34.75
C THR A 262 32.66 -9.37 36.26
N THR A 263 31.55 -8.79 36.72
CA THR A 263 31.25 -8.61 38.16
C THR A 263 31.08 -9.94 38.87
N MET A 264 30.33 -10.88 38.28
CA MET A 264 30.16 -12.24 38.82
C MET A 264 31.49 -13.00 38.91
N SER A 265 32.36 -12.84 37.91
CA SER A 265 33.70 -13.44 37.93
C SER A 265 34.60 -12.83 39.01
N GLN A 266 34.43 -11.55 39.33
CA GLN A 266 35.20 -10.89 40.40
C GLN A 266 34.71 -11.33 41.78
N GLU A 267 33.40 -11.44 42.00
CA GLU A 267 32.83 -11.90 43.27
C GLU A 267 33.17 -13.36 43.59
N MET A 268 33.21 -14.24 42.57
CA MET A 268 33.62 -15.64 42.76
C MET A 268 35.10 -15.81 43.14
N HIS A 269 35.95 -14.82 42.81
CA HIS A 269 37.38 -14.83 43.19
C HIS A 269 37.64 -14.24 44.59
N LEU A 270 36.64 -13.61 45.20
CA LEU A 270 36.70 -12.98 46.53
C LEU A 270 36.02 -13.82 47.64
N ALA A 271 35.53 -15.02 47.34
CA ALA A 271 35.01 -15.92 48.36
C ALA A 271 36.15 -16.33 49.32
N PRO A 272 36.03 -16.07 50.64
CA PRO A 272 37.12 -16.34 51.58
C PRO A 272 37.36 -17.86 51.69
N GLU A 273 38.64 -18.26 51.62
CA GLU A 273 39.07 -19.62 51.95
C GLU A 273 38.52 -19.98 53.33
N HIS A 274 37.61 -20.94 53.37
CA HIS A 274 37.06 -21.47 54.61
C HIS A 274 38.18 -22.27 55.29
N THR A 275 38.93 -21.64 56.19
CA THR A 275 39.89 -22.33 57.03
C THR A 275 39.12 -23.25 57.98
N PRO A 276 39.35 -24.58 57.94
CA PRO A 276 38.63 -25.48 58.84
C PRO A 276 39.09 -25.22 60.28
N SER A 277 38.13 -25.03 61.17
CA SER A 277 38.39 -24.82 62.60
C SER A 277 39.00 -26.09 63.21
N PRO A 278 40.08 -25.97 64.01
CA PRO A 278 40.68 -27.14 64.65
C PRO A 278 39.85 -27.57 65.86
N CYS A 279 39.48 -28.86 65.89
CA CYS A 279 39.03 -29.55 67.10
C CYS A 279 40.20 -30.35 67.70
#